data_AF-A0A3B0IUG5-F1
#
_entry.id   AF-A0A3B0IUG5-F1
#
_cell.length_a   1.000
_cell.length_b   1.000
_cell.length_c   1.000
_cell.angle_alpha   90.00
_cell.angle_beta   90.00
_cell.angle_gamma   90.00
#
_symmetry.space_group_name_H-M   'P 1'
#
loop_
_entity.id
_entity.type
_entity.pdbx_description
1 polymer ?
#
loop_
_entity_poly.entity_id
_entity_poly.type
_entity_poly.pdbx_seq_one_letter_code
_entity_poly.pdbx_strand_id
1 'polypeptide(L)'
;MLINKEQVKRQCRIELDDNSEDVLLDSYIAAVEQKTIAHLNCNLYKASVPKTDPNGLVINAAIIQGMLLLVTGLYEYRGGYPIWNSCLFFRFLSF
;
A
#
# COMPACT_ATOMS: atom_id res chain seq x y z
N MET A 1 -1.09 9.24 5.21
CA MET A 1 -1.24 8.62 3.88
C MET A 1 -0.01 8.85 3.03
N LEU A 2 0.74 7.78 2.81
CA LEU A 2 1.92 7.66 1.98
C LEU A 2 1.56 7.61 0.48
N ILE A 3 0.44 6.95 0.15
CA ILE A 3 -0.16 6.91 -1.20
C ILE A 3 -1.42 7.78 -1.26
N ASN A 4 -1.74 8.34 -2.44
CA ASN A 4 -2.94 9.16 -2.64
C ASN A 4 -4.10 8.30 -3.15
N LYS A 5 -5.32 8.61 -2.72
CA LYS A 5 -6.57 8.00 -3.18
C LYS A 5 -6.74 8.08 -4.69
N GLU A 6 -6.36 9.20 -5.33
CA GLU A 6 -6.40 9.30 -6.80
C GLU A 6 -5.51 8.26 -7.49
N GLN A 7 -4.35 7.94 -6.91
CA GLN A 7 -3.47 6.90 -7.45
C GLN A 7 -4.11 5.52 -7.33
N VAL A 8 -4.79 5.26 -6.21
CA VAL A 8 -5.55 4.03 -5.97
C VAL A 8 -6.73 3.92 -6.94
N LYS A 9 -7.52 4.99 -7.14
CA LYS A 9 -8.62 5.01 -8.10
C LYS A 9 -8.14 4.70 -9.51
N ARG A 10 -7.06 5.36 -9.96
CA ARG A 10 -6.41 5.06 -11.25
C ARG A 10 -5.96 3.60 -11.36
N GLN A 11 -5.37 3.06 -10.29
CA GLN A 11 -4.90 1.67 -10.27
C GLN A 11 -6.05 0.65 -10.35
N CYS A 12 -7.14 0.90 -9.62
CA CYS A 12 -8.32 0.03 -9.58
C CYS A 12 -9.33 0.29 -10.71
N ARG A 13 -9.00 1.18 -11.67
CA ARG A 13 -9.87 1.58 -12.78
C ARG A 13 -11.22 2.15 -12.32
N ILE A 14 -11.19 2.91 -11.22
CA ILE A 14 -12.33 3.67 -10.69
C ILE A 14 -12.23 5.09 -11.23
N GLU A 15 -13.36 5.66 -11.65
CA GLU A 15 -13.43 7.05 -12.09
C GLU A 15 -13.08 8.01 -10.95
N LEU A 16 -12.40 9.13 -11.26
CA LEU A 16 -11.87 10.02 -10.22
C LEU A 16 -12.97 10.77 -9.43
N ASP A 17 -14.10 11.02 -10.08
CA ASP A 17 -15.29 11.67 -9.52
C ASP A 17 -16.22 10.71 -8.78
N ASP A 18 -16.05 9.40 -8.94
CA ASP A 18 -16.80 8.38 -8.20
C ASP A 18 -16.29 8.29 -6.76
N ASN A 19 -17.13 8.70 -5.80
CA ASN A 19 -16.83 8.68 -4.37
C ASN A 19 -17.63 7.62 -3.60
N SER A 20 -18.29 6.70 -4.30
CA SER A 20 -19.15 5.67 -3.69
C SER A 20 -18.39 4.74 -2.74
N GLU A 21 -17.12 4.44 -3.06
CA GLU A 21 -16.28 3.50 -2.32
C GLU A 21 -15.13 4.19 -1.55
N ASP A 22 -15.16 5.51 -1.40
CA ASP A 22 -14.07 6.29 -0.80
C ASP A 22 -13.66 5.81 0.59
N VAL A 23 -14.64 5.48 1.44
CA VAL A 23 -14.42 4.96 2.80
C VAL A 23 -13.71 3.60 2.76
N LEU A 24 -14.05 2.76 1.79
CA LEU A 24 -13.41 1.46 1.59
C LEU A 24 -11.96 1.64 1.13
N LEU A 25 -11.72 2.53 0.16
CA LEU A 25 -10.38 2.84 -0.32
C LEU A 25 -9.48 3.41 0.78
N ASP A 26 -10.02 4.28 1.64
CA ASP A 26 -9.29 4.81 2.80
C ASP A 26 -8.88 3.71 3.78
N SER A 27 -9.76 2.72 3.99
CA SER A 27 -9.46 1.55 4.84
C SER A 27 -8.34 0.67 4.25
N TYR A 28 -8.34 0.47 2.93
CA TYR A 28 -7.29 -0.29 2.25
C TYR A 28 -5.96 0.45 2.27
N ILE A 29 -5.95 1.76 2.04
CA ILE A 29 -4.73 2.58 2.12
C ILE A 29 -4.11 2.46 3.53
N ALA A 30 -4.92 2.59 4.58
CA ALA A 30 -4.45 2.45 5.95
C ALA A 30 -3.87 1.05 6.22
N ALA A 31 -4.56 0.00 5.76
CA ALA A 31 -4.12 -1.39 5.94
C ALA A 31 -2.78 -1.68 5.24
N VAL A 32 -2.61 -1.23 3.99
CA VAL A 32 -1.35 -1.47 3.26
C VAL A 32 -0.20 -0.65 3.83
N GLU A 33 -0.45 0.56 4.33
CA GLU A 33 0.58 1.38 4.98
C GLU A 33 1.10 0.68 6.24
N GLN A 34 0.18 0.26 7.12
CA GLN A 34 0.53 -0.49 8.34
C GLN A 34 1.27 -1.78 8.00
N LYS A 35 0.81 -2.51 6.99
CA LYS A 35 1.45 -3.77 6.58
C LYS A 35 2.84 -3.53 6.01
N THR A 36 3.04 -2.49 5.24
CA THR A 36 4.34 -2.15 4.63
C THR A 36 5.35 -1.74 5.69
N ILE A 37 4.95 -0.91 6.66
CA ILE A 37 5.78 -0.54 7.82
C ILE A 37 6.15 -1.78 8.63
N ALA A 38 5.19 -2.67 8.90
CA ALA A 38 5.45 -3.91 9.62
C ALA A 38 6.35 -4.89 8.86
N HIS A 39 6.25 -4.93 7.53
CA HIS A 39 7.08 -5.81 6.68
C HIS A 39 8.52 -5.32 6.56
N LEU A 40 8.71 -4.02 6.35
CA LEU A 40 10.05 -3.43 6.24
C LEU A 40 10.73 -3.23 7.61
N ASN A 41 9.96 -3.31 8.70
CA ASN A 41 10.42 -3.04 10.06
C ASN A 41 11.10 -1.65 10.18
N CYS A 42 10.60 -0.67 9.41
CA CYS A 42 11.09 0.69 9.37
C CYS A 42 9.94 1.69 9.24
N ASN A 43 10.10 2.89 9.81
CA ASN A 43 9.16 3.98 9.55
C ASN A 43 9.40 4.56 8.15
N LEU A 44 8.30 4.92 7.48
CA LEU A 44 8.33 5.46 6.12
C LEU A 44 8.02 6.95 6.11
N TYR A 45 8.82 7.71 5.36
CA TYR A 45 8.73 9.16 5.26
C TYR A 45 8.64 9.62 3.80
N LYS A 46 7.91 10.73 3.55
CA LYS A 46 7.73 11.25 2.18
C LYS A 46 8.91 12.04 1.65
N ALA A 47 9.62 12.78 2.50
CA ALA A 47 10.63 13.76 2.08
C ALA A 47 11.98 13.55 2.76
N SER A 48 12.00 13.46 4.09
CA SER A 48 13.24 13.33 4.86
C SER A 48 13.04 12.48 6.11
N VAL A 49 14.04 11.68 6.44
CA VAL A 49 14.09 10.89 7.67
C VAL A 49 14.53 11.80 8.83
N PRO A 50 13.80 11.84 9.96
CA PRO A 50 14.23 12.57 11.15
C PRO A 50 15.52 11.99 11.73
N LYS A 51 16.38 12.84 12.32
CA LYS A 51 17.63 12.39 12.98
C LYS A 51 17.38 11.44 14.17
N THR A 52 16.16 11.38 14.68
CA THR A 52 15.75 10.53 15.80
C THR A 52 15.46 9.08 15.40
N ASP A 53 15.32 8.79 14.10
CA ASP A 53 15.05 7.45 13.60
C ASP A 53 16.14 7.01 12.60
N PRO A 54 17.20 6.34 13.06
CA PRO A 54 18.29 5.91 12.19
C PRO A 54 17.87 4.81 11.19
N ASN A 55 16.76 4.11 11.44
CA ASN A 55 16.25 3.06 10.57
C ASN A 55 15.14 3.55 9.62
N GLY A 56 14.76 4.83 9.72
CA GLY A 56 13.73 5.42 8.88
C GLY A 56 14.12 5.40 7.40
N LEU A 57 13.14 5.23 6.53
CA LEU A 57 13.33 5.14 5.09
C LEU A 57 12.48 6.17 4.36
N VAL A 58 13.07 6.82 3.35
CA VAL A 58 12.29 7.67 2.42
C VAL A 58 11.62 6.77 1.39
N ILE A 59 10.33 6.98 1.19
CA ILE A 59 9.54 6.24 0.21
C ILE A 59 10.12 6.44 -1.18
N ASN A 60 10.40 5.34 -1.87
CA ASN A 60 10.79 5.33 -3.27
C ASN A 60 9.62 4.85 -4.17
N ALA A 61 9.81 4.94 -5.48
CA ALA A 61 8.79 4.50 -6.44
C ALA A 61 8.44 3.01 -6.31
N ALA A 62 9.39 2.15 -5.94
CA ALA A 62 9.15 0.71 -5.77
C ALA A 62 8.21 0.41 -4.59
N ILE A 63 8.39 1.09 -3.46
CA ILE A 63 7.51 0.98 -2.28
C ILE A 63 6.10 1.48 -2.62
N ILE A 64 5.99 2.59 -3.36
CA ILE A 64 4.70 3.12 -3.81
C ILE A 64 3.98 2.10 -4.69
N GLN A 65 4.66 1.55 -5.70
CA GLN A 65 4.07 0.55 -6.60
C GLN A 65 3.73 -0.76 -5.87
N GLY A 66 4.55 -1.19 -4.92
CA GLY A 66 4.26 -2.34 -4.07
C GLY A 66 3.00 -2.14 -3.24
N MET A 67 2.83 -0.97 -2.62
CA MET A 67 1.60 -0.63 -1.90
C MET A 67 0.38 -0.58 -2.83
N LEU A 68 0.50 0.00 -4.02
CA LEU A 68 -0.61 0.06 -4.99
C LEU A 68 -1.07 -1.33 -5.44
N LEU A 69 -0.14 -2.24 -5.73
CA LEU A 69 -0.45 -3.62 -6.09
C LEU A 69 -1.15 -4.37 -4.95
N LEU A 70 -0.73 -4.13 -3.70
CA LEU A 70 -1.42 -4.69 -2.53
C LEU A 70 -2.86 -4.18 -2.42
N VAL A 71 -3.10 -2.89 -2.64
CA VAL A 71 -4.45 -2.32 -2.63
C VAL A 71 -5.31 -2.95 -3.72
N THR A 72 -4.78 -3.11 -4.94
CA THR A 72 -5.49 -3.80 -6.03
C THR A 72 -5.89 -5.21 -5.64
N GLY A 73 -4.98 -5.98 -5.02
CA GLY A 73 -5.28 -7.32 -4.55
C GLY A 73 -6.41 -7.36 -3.51
N LEU A 74 -6.43 -6.41 -2.57
CA LEU A 74 -7.52 -6.29 -1.59
C LEU A 74 -8.84 -5.90 -2.26
N TYR A 75 -8.77 -5.01 -3.26
CA TYR A 75 -9.93 -4.49 -3.97
C TYR A 75 -10.62 -5.55 -4.84
N GLU A 76 -9.84 -6.33 -5.58
CA GLU A 76 -10.34 -7.35 -6.52
C GLU A 76 -10.85 -8.60 -5.80
N TYR A 77 -10.23 -9.00 -4.68
CA TYR A 77 -10.53 -10.27 -3.99
C TYR A 77 -11.24 -10.06 -2.65
N ARG A 78 -12.43 -9.44 -2.66
CA ARG A 78 -13.22 -9.14 -1.45
C ARG A 78 -13.90 -10.36 -0.79
N GLY A 79 -13.98 -11.49 -1.51
CA GLY A 79 -14.86 -12.63 -1.18
C GLY A 79 -14.24 -13.79 -0.39
N GLY A 80 -12.96 -13.73 0.00
CA GLY A 80 -12.33 -14.77 0.81
C GLY A 80 -12.00 -16.08 0.07
N TYR A 81 -10.72 -16.21 -0.31
CA TYR A 81 -9.97 -17.40 -0.78
C TYR A 81 -10.10 -17.87 -2.26
N PRO A 82 -9.01 -18.42 -2.87
CA PRO A 82 -7.71 -18.71 -2.28
C PRO A 82 -6.64 -17.72 -2.72
N ILE A 83 -6.01 -17.14 -1.70
CA ILE A 83 -4.79 -16.35 -1.75
C ILE A 83 -3.60 -17.06 -2.41
N TRP A 84 -3.69 -18.37 -2.74
CA TRP A 84 -2.81 -19.34 -3.44
C TRP A 84 -1.28 -19.28 -3.28
N ASN A 85 -0.74 -18.23 -2.68
CA ASN A 85 0.64 -17.91 -2.39
C ASN A 85 0.65 -16.55 -1.66
N SER A 86 -0.05 -16.41 -0.53
CA SER A 86 0.14 -15.23 0.36
C SER A 86 1.62 -14.96 0.61
N CYS A 87 2.45 -16.01 0.50
CA CYS A 87 3.90 -15.96 0.57
C CYS A 87 4.61 -15.32 -0.67
N LEU A 88 4.09 -15.38 -1.90
CA LEU A 88 4.81 -14.87 -3.09
C LEU A 88 4.74 -13.36 -3.27
N PHE A 89 3.63 -12.70 -2.94
CA PHE A 89 3.60 -11.23 -3.02
C PHE A 89 4.53 -10.61 -1.97
N PHE A 90 4.61 -11.22 -0.77
CA PHE A 90 5.59 -10.82 0.26
C PHE A 90 7.04 -11.22 -0.09
N ARG A 91 7.25 -12.23 -0.95
CA ARG A 91 8.58 -12.56 -1.47
C ARG A 91 9.14 -11.51 -2.42
N PHE A 92 8.31 -10.61 -2.96
CA PHE A 92 8.75 -9.48 -3.79
C PHE A 92 9.37 -8.33 -2.97
N LEU A 93 9.10 -8.28 -1.67
CA LEU A 93 9.67 -7.30 -0.73
C LEU A 93 10.76 -7.91 0.19
N SER A 94 11.13 -9.18 -0.02
CA SER A 94 12.36 -9.74 0.52
C SER A 94 13.47 -9.50 -0.52
N PHE A 95 14.16 -8.37 -0.39
CA PHE A 95 15.49 -8.20 -1.00
C PHE A 95 16.52 -9.05 -0.24
#